data_AF-A0AAP7FIG1-F1
#
_entry.id   AF-A0AAP7FIG1-F1
#
_cell.length_a   1.000
_cell.length_b   1.000
_cell.length_c   1.000
_cell.angle_alpha   90.00
_cell.angle_beta   90.00
_cell.angle_gamma   90.00
#
_symmetry.space_group_name_H-M   'P 1'
#
loop_
_entity.id
_entity.type
_entity.pdbx_description
1 polymer ?
#
loop_
_entity_poly.entity_id
_entity_poly.type
_entity_poly.pdbx_seq_one_letter_code
_entity_poly.pdbx_strand_id
1 'polypeptide(L)'
;MKITDLDLKEMIGEISGTVSSFVFKDIEPGASAKTYIDRAALQGEVMGRIMAVLINEEICPESIAQDVERCVGYMQDQIIKEVRAGVGPGGAISASMVADELARRRAKNNAL
;
A
#
# COMPACT_ATOMS: atom_id res chain seq x y z
N MET A 1 4.73 -20.09 -17.95
CA MET A 1 3.78 -19.10 -17.45
C MET A 1 4.09 -17.77 -18.07
N LYS A 2 3.10 -17.12 -18.67
CA LYS A 2 3.15 -15.72 -19.05
C LYS A 2 2.72 -14.87 -17.85
N ILE A 3 3.17 -13.62 -17.78
CA ILE A 3 2.75 -12.69 -16.73
C ILE A 3 1.23 -12.43 -16.76
N THR A 4 0.62 -12.61 -17.94
CA THR A 4 -0.84 -12.56 -18.17
C THR A 4 -1.60 -13.71 -17.51
N ASP A 5 -0.90 -14.77 -17.10
CA ASP A 5 -1.50 -15.91 -16.41
C ASP A 5 -1.57 -15.68 -14.89
N LEU A 6 -0.97 -14.59 -14.39
CA LEU A 6 -1.03 -14.21 -12.98
C LEU A 6 -2.33 -13.46 -12.69
N ASP A 7 -2.97 -13.79 -11.56
CA ASP A 7 -4.04 -12.96 -11.03
C ASP A 7 -3.43 -11.62 -10.58
N LEU A 8 -3.66 -10.58 -11.40
CA LEU A 8 -3.16 -9.23 -11.13
C LEU A 8 -3.61 -8.73 -9.75
N LYS A 9 -4.79 -9.12 -9.28
CA LYS A 9 -5.30 -8.71 -7.96
C LYS A 9 -4.52 -9.38 -6.83
N GLU A 10 -4.22 -10.66 -6.97
CA GLU A 10 -3.38 -11.40 -6.01
C GLU A 10 -1.96 -10.80 -5.98
N MET A 11 -1.37 -10.58 -7.15
CA MET A 11 -0.04 -9.98 -7.26
C MET A 11 0.01 -8.56 -6.66
N ILE A 12 -0.98 -7.71 -6.93
CA ILE A 12 -1.07 -6.38 -6.32
C ILE A 12 -1.21 -6.49 -4.81
N GLY A 13 -1.98 -7.46 -4.30
CA GLY A 13 -2.11 -7.74 -2.87
C GLY A 13 -0.77 -8.06 -2.20
N GLU A 14 -0.01 -8.99 -2.78
CA GLU A 14 1.31 -9.41 -2.28
C GLU A 14 2.34 -8.26 -2.29
N ILE A 15 2.39 -7.50 -3.39
CA ILE A 15 3.25 -6.32 -3.52
C ILE A 15 2.85 -5.27 -2.47
N SER A 16 1.55 -5.00 -2.32
CA SER A 16 1.03 -4.03 -1.35
C SER A 16 1.40 -4.43 0.08
N GLY A 17 1.25 -5.69 0.46
CA GLY A 17 1.65 -6.20 1.78
C GLY A 17 3.15 -6.04 2.05
N THR A 18 3.97 -6.28 1.03
CA THR A 18 5.42 -6.08 1.11
C THR A 18 5.78 -4.60 1.26
N VAL A 19 5.24 -3.73 0.42
CA VAL A 19 5.48 -2.27 0.46
C VAL A 19 5.01 -1.68 1.80
N SER A 20 3.84 -2.10 2.30
CA SER A 20 3.30 -1.67 3.60
C SER A 20 4.33 -1.88 4.72
N SER A 21 4.99 -3.04 4.72
CA SER A 21 5.98 -3.38 5.75
C SER A 21 7.17 -2.42 5.77
N PHE A 22 7.57 -1.87 4.61
CA PHE A 22 8.64 -0.88 4.53
C PHE A 22 8.16 0.53 4.88
N VAL A 23 6.97 0.90 4.39
CA VAL A 23 6.43 2.25 4.57
C VAL A 23 6.04 2.52 6.02
N PHE A 24 5.54 1.51 6.73
CA PHE A 24 5.02 1.63 8.10
C PHE A 24 5.98 1.09 9.17
N LYS A 25 7.20 0.67 8.79
CA LYS A 25 8.16 -0.01 9.67
C LYS A 25 8.40 0.72 11.01
N ASP A 26 8.58 2.03 10.94
CA ASP A 26 9.05 2.87 12.06
C ASP A 26 7.92 3.71 12.68
N ILE A 27 6.66 3.32 12.48
CA ILE A 27 5.55 4.00 13.14
C ILE A 27 5.41 3.47 14.57
N GLU A 28 5.61 4.37 15.53
CA GLU A 28 5.45 4.05 16.95
C GLU A 28 3.98 3.90 17.37
N PRO A 29 3.70 3.07 18.39
CA PRO A 29 2.40 3.07 19.05
C PRO A 29 2.05 4.47 19.56
N GLY A 30 0.86 4.97 19.21
CA GLY A 30 0.43 6.33 19.57
C GLY A 30 0.80 7.42 18.56
N ALA A 31 1.43 7.07 17.44
CA ALA A 31 1.62 8.02 16.34
C ALA A 31 0.29 8.62 15.86
N SER A 32 0.34 9.90 15.49
CA SER A 32 -0.85 10.67 15.11
C SER A 32 -1.54 10.11 13.86
N ALA A 33 -2.85 10.31 13.73
CA ALA A 33 -3.58 9.99 12.50
C ALA A 33 -2.96 10.65 11.26
N LYS A 34 -2.40 11.87 11.40
CA LYS A 34 -1.70 12.55 10.31
C LYS A 34 -0.50 11.73 9.82
N THR A 35 0.31 11.20 10.75
CA THR A 35 1.46 10.35 10.40
C THR A 35 1.03 9.13 9.58
N TYR A 36 -0.07 8.48 9.97
CA TYR A 36 -0.59 7.34 9.20
C TYR A 36 -1.12 7.74 7.82
N ILE A 37 -1.78 8.89 7.72
CA ILE A 37 -2.25 9.43 6.43
C ILE A 37 -1.07 9.78 5.51
N ASP A 38 -0.01 10.41 6.04
CA ASP A 38 1.18 10.74 5.25
C ASP A 38 1.87 9.45 4.75
N ARG A 39 1.91 8.40 5.56
CA ARG A 39 2.48 7.09 5.19
C ARG A 39 1.59 6.34 4.20
N ALA A 40 0.28 6.42 4.35
CA ALA A 40 -0.69 5.91 3.38
C ALA A 40 -0.50 6.55 2.00
N ALA A 41 -0.28 7.87 1.95
CA ALA A 41 0.00 8.59 0.70
C ALA A 41 1.32 8.13 0.06
N LEU A 42 2.37 7.88 0.86
CA LEU A 42 3.64 7.35 0.37
C LEU A 42 3.49 5.91 -0.18
N GLN A 43 2.74 5.04 0.50
CA GLN A 43 2.44 3.70 -0.02
C GLN A 43 1.67 3.78 -1.34
N GLY A 44 0.69 4.68 -1.44
CA GLY A 44 -0.04 4.94 -2.67
C GLY A 44 0.87 5.39 -3.82
N GLU A 45 1.85 6.25 -3.53
CA GLU A 45 2.82 6.67 -4.53
C GLU A 45 3.69 5.51 -5.03
N VAL A 46 4.23 4.70 -4.12
CA VAL A 46 5.06 3.54 -4.49
C VAL A 46 4.25 2.53 -5.30
N MET A 47 3.04 2.20 -4.84
CA MET A 47 2.16 1.27 -5.54
C MET A 47 1.73 1.80 -6.91
N GLY A 48 1.44 3.08 -7.02
CA GLY A 48 1.08 3.72 -8.28
C GLY A 48 2.21 3.65 -9.32
N ARG A 49 3.46 3.90 -8.90
CA ARG A 49 4.63 3.74 -9.76
C ARG A 49 4.82 2.29 -10.24
N ILE A 50 4.65 1.32 -9.34
CA ILE A 50 4.74 -0.11 -9.69
C ILE A 50 3.63 -0.50 -10.68
N MET A 51 2.39 -0.08 -10.41
CA MET A 51 1.25 -0.31 -11.30
C MET A 51 1.49 0.26 -12.71
N ALA A 52 1.99 1.49 -12.81
CA ALA A 52 2.29 2.13 -14.08
C ALA A 52 3.31 1.35 -14.92
N VAL A 53 4.28 0.69 -14.28
CA VAL A 53 5.22 -0.20 -14.97
C VAL A 53 4.54 -1.51 -15.38
N LEU A 54 3.70 -2.09 -14.53
CA LEU A 54 3.07 -3.39 -14.78
C LEU A 54 2.00 -3.37 -15.88
N ILE A 55 1.31 -2.24 -16.07
CA ILE A 55 0.28 -2.09 -17.11
C ILE A 55 0.85 -1.77 -18.49
N ASN A 56 2.15 -1.44 -18.55
CA ASN A 56 2.81 -1.07 -19.80
C ASN A 56 3.61 -2.27 -20.34
N GLU A 57 3.34 -2.63 -21.59
CA GLU A 57 4.07 -3.70 -22.29
C GLU A 57 5.45 -3.24 -22.79
N GLU A 58 5.62 -1.92 -22.92
CA GLU A 58 6.88 -1.29 -23.31
C GLU A 58 7.71 -0.90 -22.09
N ILE A 59 9.04 -0.98 -22.22
CA ILE A 59 9.97 -0.46 -21.22
C ILE A 59 10.08 1.06 -21.43
N CYS A 60 9.58 1.85 -20.48
CA CYS A 60 9.58 3.32 -20.52
C CYS A 60 8.85 3.91 -21.75
N PRO A 61 7.55 3.63 -21.93
CA PRO A 61 6.75 4.26 -22.98
C PRO A 61 6.73 5.78 -22.80
N GLU A 62 6.49 6.52 -23.87
CA GLU A 62 6.37 7.98 -23.81
C GLU A 62 5.26 8.44 -22.84
N SER A 63 4.24 7.59 -22.60
CA SER A 63 3.15 7.83 -21.65
C SER A 63 3.51 7.58 -20.18
N ILE A 64 4.68 7.03 -19.86
CA ILE A 64 4.99 6.52 -18.52
C ILE A 64 4.80 7.57 -17.41
N ALA A 65 5.13 8.83 -17.68
CA ALA A 65 4.94 9.92 -16.72
C ALA A 65 3.45 10.15 -16.38
N GLN A 66 2.59 10.15 -17.40
CA GLN A 66 1.14 10.32 -17.23
C GLN A 66 0.50 9.10 -16.56
N ASP A 67 0.98 7.90 -16.90
CA ASP A 67 0.49 6.66 -16.29
C ASP A 67 0.91 6.55 -14.83
N VAL A 68 2.14 6.99 -14.49
CA VAL A 68 2.58 7.14 -13.09
C VAL A 68 1.66 8.10 -12.34
N GLU A 69 1.40 9.30 -12.84
CA GLU A 69 0.51 10.25 -12.18
C GLU A 69 -0.89 9.67 -11.95
N ARG A 70 -1.48 9.03 -12.97
CA ARG A 70 -2.81 8.40 -12.87
C ARG A 70 -2.83 7.29 -11.83
N CYS A 71 -1.84 6.39 -11.87
CA CYS A 71 -1.79 5.25 -10.95
C CYS A 71 -1.48 5.69 -9.52
N VAL A 72 -0.61 6.70 -9.34
CA VAL A 72 -0.33 7.31 -8.03
C VAL A 72 -1.58 7.92 -7.43
N GLY A 73 -2.31 8.75 -8.18
CA GLY A 73 -3.56 9.35 -7.70
C GLY A 73 -4.58 8.30 -7.29
N TYR A 74 -4.82 7.29 -8.15
CA TYR A 74 -5.73 6.20 -7.85
C TYR A 74 -5.35 5.43 -6.58
N MET A 75 -4.08 5.04 -6.44
CA MET A 75 -3.61 4.25 -5.29
C MET A 75 -3.60 5.06 -4.00
N GLN A 76 -3.24 6.35 -4.05
CA GLN A 76 -3.33 7.24 -2.89
C GLN A 76 -4.77 7.34 -2.40
N ASP A 77 -5.73 7.55 -3.30
CA ASP A 77 -7.14 7.65 -2.93
C ASP A 77 -7.67 6.37 -2.27
N GLN A 78 -7.34 5.19 -2.84
CA GLN A 78 -7.78 3.91 -2.26
C GLN A 78 -7.18 3.67 -0.87
N ILE A 79 -5.86 3.85 -0.73
CA ILE A 79 -5.16 3.54 0.53
C ILE A 79 -5.52 4.56 1.61
N ILE A 80 -5.65 5.85 1.28
CA ILE A 80 -6.11 6.88 2.24
C ILE A 80 -7.54 6.56 2.69
N LYS A 81 -8.41 6.11 1.78
CA LYS A 81 -9.78 5.73 2.13
C LYS A 81 -9.82 4.55 3.09
N GLU A 82 -9.01 3.52 2.85
CA GLU A 82 -8.88 2.36 3.75
C GLU A 82 -8.36 2.77 5.14
N VAL A 83 -7.30 3.58 5.19
CA VAL A 83 -6.75 4.07 6.46
C VAL A 83 -7.76 4.93 7.21
N ARG A 84 -8.45 5.85 6.52
CA ARG A 84 -9.50 6.68 7.14
C ARG A 84 -10.66 5.86 7.69
N ALA A 85 -11.06 4.79 7.00
CA ALA A 85 -12.09 3.88 7.51
C ALA A 85 -11.66 3.20 8.82
N GLY A 86 -10.36 3.04 9.05
CA GLY A 86 -9.81 2.50 10.29
C GLY A 86 -9.46 3.54 11.37
N VAL A 87 -9.65 4.83 11.14
CA VAL A 87 -9.44 5.91 12.12
C VAL A 87 -10.78 6.30 12.76
N GLY A 88 -10.92 6.06 14.06
CA GLY A 88 -12.08 6.42 14.85
C GLY A 88 -12.15 7.91 15.25
N PRO A 89 -13.21 8.32 15.96
CA PRO A 89 -13.41 9.71 16.39
C PRO A 89 -12.20 10.24 17.20
N GLY A 90 -11.70 11.42 16.85
CA GLY A 90 -10.54 12.05 17.51
C GLY A 90 -9.17 11.63 16.97
N GLY A 91 -9.10 10.87 15.87
CA GLY A 91 -7.83 10.44 15.27
C GLY A 91 -7.23 9.19 15.91
N ALA A 92 -7.99 8.51 16.78
CA ALA A 92 -7.59 7.24 17.36
C ALA A 92 -7.68 6.13 16.31
N ILE A 93 -6.59 5.40 16.08
CA ILE A 93 -6.60 4.26 15.15
C ILE A 93 -7.33 3.11 15.81
N SER A 94 -8.29 2.53 15.10
CA SER A 94 -9.06 1.39 15.58
C SER A 94 -8.14 0.24 15.97
N ALA A 95 -8.44 -0.39 17.11
CA ALA A 95 -7.66 -1.49 17.65
C ALA A 95 -7.54 -2.68 16.66
N SER A 96 -8.48 -2.81 15.71
CA SER A 96 -8.44 -3.83 14.66
C SER A 96 -7.33 -3.61 13.64
N MET A 97 -7.02 -2.37 13.23
CA MET A 97 -5.89 -2.12 12.31
C MET A 97 -4.53 -2.42 12.96
N VAL A 98 -4.40 -2.09 14.26
CA VAL A 98 -3.20 -2.41 15.05
C VAL A 98 -3.08 -3.92 15.26
N ALA A 99 -4.20 -4.61 15.51
CA ALA A 99 -4.25 -6.06 15.69
C ALA A 99 -3.93 -6.83 14.41
N ASP A 100 -4.41 -6.39 13.24
CA ASP A 100 -4.14 -7.03 11.95
C ASP A 100 -2.65 -6.91 11.57
N GLU A 101 -2.02 -5.76 11.81
CA GLU A 101 -0.59 -5.56 11.60
C GLU A 101 0.26 -6.42 12.57
N LEU A 102 -0.14 -6.49 13.85
CA LEU A 102 0.52 -7.36 14.83
C LEU A 102 0.35 -8.85 14.49
N ALA A 103 -0.82 -9.25 13.98
CA ALA A 103 -1.10 -10.62 13.54
C ALA A 103 -0.25 -11.00 12.32
N ARG A 104 -0.13 -10.11 11.32
CA ARG A 104 0.74 -10.31 10.16
C ARG A 104 2.21 -10.44 10.55
N ARG A 105 2.70 -9.61 11.49
CA ARG A 105 4.07 -9.72 12.03
C ARG A 105 4.32 -11.04 12.75
N ARG A 106 3.35 -11.54 13.54
CA ARG A 106 3.46 -12.86 14.20
C ARG A 106 3.47 -14.01 13.19
N ALA A 107 2.63 -13.97 12.17
CA ALA A 107 2.59 -15.00 11.13
C ALA A 107 3.94 -15.10 10.39
N LYS A 108 4.58 -13.95 10.10
CA LYS A 108 5.87 -13.89 9.42
C LYS A 108 7.03 -14.41 10.27
N ASN A 109 7.00 -14.20 11.58
CA ASN A 109 8.03 -14.71 12.50
C ASN A 109 7.92 -16.21 12.81
N ASN A 110 6.75 -16.82 12.59
CA ASN A 110 6.53 -18.25 12.77
C ASN A 110 6.74 -19.08 11.48
N ALA A 111 7.04 -18.42 10.37
CA ALA A 111 7.31 -19.05 9.07
C ALA A 111 8.82 -19.17 8.76
N LEU A 112 9.69 -18.85 9.73
CA LEU A 112 11.14 -19.04 9.74
C LEU A 112 11.52 -20.08 10.81
#